data_AF-A0A285ISG8-F1
#
_entry.id   AF-A0A285ISG8-F1
#
_cell.length_a   1.000
_cell.length_b   1.000
_cell.length_c   1.000
_cell.angle_alpha   90.00
_cell.angle_beta   90.00
_cell.angle_gamma   90.00
#
_symmetry.space_group_name_H-M   'P 1'
#
loop_
_entity.id
_entity.type
_entity.pdbx_description
1 polymer ?
#
loop_
_entity_poly.entity_id
_entity_poly.type
_entity_poly.pdbx_seq_one_letter_code
_entity_poly.pdbx_strand_id
1 'polypeptide(L)'
;MRPGWARRTTTVPFPAARHIPCARIVGRVVAGKRLFGRWGRIVVVAVTTDLDPAIAARLKRTPDGLVAAIVREHGTGDVLMLAWMDDEALHRTLTTGRATYWSRSRQEYWVKGATSGHHQFVKSVALDCDGDALLVTVEQTGAACHTGEHTCFFDELPVSSS
;
A
#
# COMPACT_ATOMS: atom_id res chain seq x y z
N MET A 1 -41.87 29.89 -21.25
CA MET A 1 -42.42 29.84 -19.88
C MET A 1 -42.98 28.45 -19.61
N ARG A 2 -42.28 27.66 -18.78
CA ARG A 2 -42.70 26.37 -18.19
C ARG A 2 -42.09 26.29 -16.78
N PRO A 3 -42.75 25.65 -15.79
CA PRO A 3 -42.54 25.95 -14.38
C PRO A 3 -41.34 25.23 -13.77
N GLY A 4 -40.73 25.91 -12.78
CA GLY A 4 -39.52 25.48 -12.08
C GLY A 4 -39.72 24.25 -11.22
N TRP A 5 -38.76 23.34 -11.32
CA TRP A 5 -38.56 22.23 -10.38
C TRP A 5 -37.60 22.68 -9.28
N ALA A 6 -38.12 22.90 -8.08
CA ALA A 6 -37.34 23.08 -6.88
C ALA A 6 -36.64 21.75 -6.53
N ARG A 7 -35.29 21.75 -6.52
CA ARG A 7 -34.51 20.61 -6.02
C ARG A 7 -34.65 20.57 -4.50
N ARG A 8 -35.28 19.50 -3.99
CA ARG A 8 -35.23 19.16 -2.57
C ARG A 8 -33.82 18.66 -2.25
N THR A 9 -33.07 19.43 -1.46
CA THR A 9 -31.84 18.96 -0.82
C THR A 9 -32.23 18.09 0.38
N THR A 10 -32.18 16.78 0.19
CA THR A 10 -32.25 15.84 1.30
C THR A 10 -30.85 15.72 1.89
N THR A 11 -30.61 16.37 3.01
CA THR A 11 -29.38 16.20 3.80
C THR A 11 -29.45 14.82 4.46
N VAL A 12 -28.64 13.87 3.98
CA VAL A 12 -28.46 12.57 4.63
C VAL A 12 -27.43 12.75 5.75
N PRO A 13 -27.73 12.44 7.02
CA PRO A 13 -26.74 12.55 8.08
C PRO A 13 -25.67 11.46 7.92
N PHE A 14 -24.41 11.87 7.82
CA PHE A 14 -23.24 10.98 7.91
C PHE A 14 -23.20 10.35 9.32
N PRO A 15 -23.07 9.01 9.46
CA PRO A 15 -22.81 8.42 10.77
C PRO A 15 -21.42 8.85 11.23
N ALA A 16 -21.34 9.34 12.47
CA ALA A 16 -20.09 9.71 13.12
C ALA A 16 -19.09 8.54 13.07
N ALA A 17 -17.86 8.85 12.64
CA ALA A 17 -16.75 7.90 12.62
C ALA A 17 -16.54 7.34 14.03
N ARG A 18 -16.76 6.03 14.20
CA ARG A 18 -16.40 5.33 15.42
C ARG A 18 -14.87 5.30 15.49
N HIS A 19 -14.31 5.88 16.54
CA HIS A 19 -12.92 5.70 16.92
C HIS A 19 -12.65 4.20 17.09
N ILE A 20 -11.89 3.61 16.17
CA ILE A 20 -11.30 2.29 16.36
C ILE A 20 -10.08 2.52 17.25
N PRO A 21 -10.06 2.00 18.50
CA PRO A 21 -8.87 2.11 19.33
C PRO A 21 -7.75 1.30 18.67
N CYS A 22 -6.56 1.89 18.60
CA CYS A 22 -5.34 1.21 18.20
C CYS A 22 -5.11 0.05 19.18
N ALA A 23 -5.46 -1.18 18.75
CA ALA A 23 -5.33 -2.36 19.57
C ALA A 23 -3.83 -2.62 19.79
N ARG A 24 -3.39 -2.40 21.03
CA ARG A 24 -2.08 -2.77 21.53
C ARG A 24 -1.97 -4.29 21.41
N ILE A 25 -1.13 -4.77 20.50
CA ILE A 25 -0.78 -6.20 20.40
C ILE A 25 -0.08 -6.59 21.70
N VAL A 26 -0.84 -7.17 22.64
CA VAL A 26 -0.28 -7.86 23.81
C VAL A 26 0.00 -9.30 23.39
N GLY A 27 1.25 -9.55 22.99
CA GLY A 27 1.75 -10.91 22.79
C GLY A 27 1.62 -11.71 24.08
N ARG A 28 0.91 -12.83 24.02
CA ARG A 28 0.77 -13.79 25.12
C ARG A 28 2.10 -14.51 25.33
N VAL A 29 2.80 -14.19 26.41
CA VAL A 29 3.99 -14.95 26.85
C VAL A 29 3.54 -16.31 27.39
N VAL A 30 3.86 -17.38 26.68
CA VAL A 30 3.73 -18.75 27.22
C VAL A 30 4.97 -19.05 28.04
N ALA A 31 4.80 -19.24 29.35
CA ALA A 31 5.88 -19.56 30.27
C ALA A 31 6.41 -20.98 30.02
N GLY A 32 7.52 -21.10 29.31
CA GLY A 32 8.32 -22.32 29.22
C GLY A 32 9.30 -22.42 30.39
N LYS A 33 9.25 -23.50 31.16
CA LYS A 33 10.14 -23.79 32.29
C LYS A 33 11.61 -23.80 31.84
N ARG A 34 12.48 -23.18 32.65
CA ARG A 34 13.94 -23.12 32.45
C ARG A 34 14.56 -24.51 32.60
N LEU A 35 15.23 -24.98 31.55
CA LEU A 35 16.27 -26.01 31.63
C LEU A 35 17.51 -25.44 30.92
N PHE A 36 18.61 -25.42 31.65
CA PHE A 36 19.91 -24.92 31.21
C PHE A 36 20.46 -25.79 30.07
N GLY A 37 20.83 -25.16 28.95
CA GLY A 37 21.46 -25.81 27.80
C GLY A 37 22.08 -24.76 26.88
N ARG A 38 23.41 -24.72 26.88
CA ARG A 38 24.31 -23.78 26.19
C ARG A 38 24.34 -24.04 24.69
N TRP A 39 23.40 -23.50 23.90
CA TRP A 39 23.55 -23.15 22.48
C TRP A 39 22.51 -22.08 22.16
N GLY A 40 22.93 -20.88 21.77
CA GLY A 40 22.02 -19.75 21.52
C GLY A 40 21.09 -20.06 20.36
N ARG A 41 19.83 -20.42 20.64
CA ARG A 41 18.77 -20.46 19.63
C ARG A 41 18.57 -19.03 19.12
N ILE A 42 18.86 -18.83 17.83
CA ILE A 42 18.28 -17.71 17.08
C ILE A 42 16.77 -17.86 17.20
N VAL A 43 16.14 -16.97 17.97
CA VAL A 43 14.68 -16.85 17.96
C VAL A 43 14.37 -16.03 16.71
N VAL A 44 14.11 -16.73 15.61
CA VAL A 44 13.48 -16.10 14.44
C VAL A 44 12.08 -15.74 14.89
N VAL A 45 11.85 -14.47 15.24
CA VAL A 45 10.50 -13.94 15.39
C VAL A 45 9.95 -13.85 13.98
N ALA A 46 9.22 -14.88 13.56
CA ALA A 46 8.44 -14.79 12.34
C ALA A 46 7.40 -13.70 12.55
N VAL A 47 7.58 -12.55 11.89
CA VAL A 47 6.49 -11.59 11.69
C VAL A 47 5.45 -12.35 10.89
N THR A 48 4.34 -12.68 11.53
CA THR A 48 3.21 -13.29 10.85
C THR A 48 2.54 -12.19 10.06
N THR A 49 2.72 -12.22 8.75
CA THR A 49 1.93 -11.39 7.84
C THR A 49 0.55 -12.04 7.65
N ASP A 50 -0.47 -11.20 7.50
CA ASP A 50 -1.82 -11.63 7.11
C ASP A 50 -1.97 -11.78 5.58
N LEU A 51 -0.89 -11.59 4.82
CA LEU A 51 -0.87 -11.87 3.38
C LEU A 51 -1.09 -13.36 3.12
N ASP A 52 -1.91 -13.68 2.10
CA ASP A 52 -2.12 -15.05 1.64
C ASP A 52 -0.76 -15.76 1.45
N PRO A 53 -0.51 -16.90 2.14
CA PRO A 53 0.77 -17.61 2.05
C PRO A 53 1.16 -18.02 0.62
N ALA A 54 0.18 -18.30 -0.26
CA ALA A 54 0.44 -18.65 -1.65
C ALA A 54 0.92 -17.44 -2.47
N ILE A 55 0.47 -16.23 -2.12
CA ILE A 55 1.01 -14.99 -2.70
C ILE A 55 2.38 -14.70 -2.09
N ALA A 56 2.50 -14.76 -0.76
CA ALA A 56 3.73 -14.46 -0.04
C ALA A 56 4.92 -15.32 -0.49
N ALA A 57 4.68 -16.61 -0.79
CA ALA A 57 5.68 -17.55 -1.26
C ALA A 57 6.24 -17.22 -2.66
N ARG A 58 5.52 -16.42 -3.46
CA ARG A 58 5.92 -16.01 -4.81
C ARG A 58 6.72 -14.71 -4.84
N LEU A 59 6.73 -13.95 -3.74
CA LEU A 59 7.42 -12.68 -3.65
C LEU A 59 8.91 -12.88 -3.35
N LYS A 60 9.75 -12.32 -4.20
CA LYS A 60 11.20 -12.23 -4.03
C LYS A 60 11.52 -10.83 -3.47
N ARG A 61 11.69 -10.77 -2.16
CA ARG A 61 11.89 -9.52 -1.44
C ARG A 61 13.37 -9.13 -1.44
N THR A 62 13.64 -7.84 -1.33
CA THR A 62 14.95 -7.31 -0.98
C THR A 62 15.38 -7.79 0.43
N PRO A 63 16.65 -7.63 0.82
CA PRO A 63 17.10 -7.94 2.19
C PRO A 63 16.32 -7.20 3.29
N ASP A 64 15.73 -6.05 2.97
CA ASP A 64 14.88 -5.27 3.89
C ASP A 64 13.44 -5.80 3.97
N GLY A 65 13.12 -6.88 3.26
CA GLY A 65 11.77 -7.46 3.23
C GLY A 65 10.80 -6.74 2.29
N LEU A 66 11.30 -5.99 1.31
CA LEU A 66 10.48 -5.15 0.44
C LEU A 66 10.40 -5.67 -1.00
N VAL A 67 9.31 -5.36 -1.69
CA VAL A 67 9.11 -5.55 -3.13
C VAL A 67 8.85 -4.19 -3.79
N ALA A 68 9.34 -4.01 -5.01
CA ALA A 68 9.07 -2.80 -5.78
C ALA A 68 7.59 -2.78 -6.21
N ALA A 69 6.93 -1.63 -6.13
CA ALA A 69 5.58 -1.43 -6.64
C ALA A 69 5.57 -0.31 -7.67
N ILE A 70 5.43 -0.68 -8.93
CA ILE A 70 5.25 0.23 -10.05
C ILE A 70 3.76 0.53 -10.15
N VAL A 71 3.41 1.80 -10.03
CA VAL A 71 2.02 2.25 -10.01
C VAL A 71 1.67 2.80 -11.38
N ARG A 72 0.62 2.24 -11.98
CA ARG A 72 0.14 2.60 -13.32
C ARG A 72 -1.29 3.08 -13.25
N GLU A 73 -1.61 4.11 -14.03
CA GLU A 73 -2.98 4.57 -14.16
C GLU A 73 -3.83 3.61 -15.00
N HIS A 74 -5.04 3.34 -14.52
CA HIS A 74 -6.07 2.62 -15.24
C HIS A 74 -6.65 3.49 -16.36
N GLY A 75 -6.66 2.98 -17.59
CA GLY A 75 -7.22 3.68 -18.75
C GLY A 75 -6.13 4.28 -19.64
N THR A 76 -5.35 5.25 -19.13
CA THR A 76 -4.23 5.88 -19.88
C THR A 76 -3.05 4.93 -20.00
N GLY A 77 -2.78 4.17 -18.95
CA GLY A 77 -1.61 3.32 -18.85
C GLY A 77 -0.33 4.06 -18.45
N ASP A 78 -0.43 5.32 -18.04
CA ASP A 78 0.72 6.12 -17.58
C ASP A 78 1.33 5.52 -16.31
N VAL A 79 2.66 5.53 -16.23
CA VAL A 79 3.35 5.20 -14.98
C VAL A 79 3.30 6.43 -14.09
N LEU A 80 2.70 6.29 -12.91
CA LEU A 80 2.46 7.39 -11.98
C LEU A 80 3.58 7.55 -10.96
N MET A 81 4.05 6.45 -10.39
CA MET A 81 5.10 6.47 -9.37
C MET A 81 5.69 5.08 -9.14
N LEU A 82 6.83 5.04 -8.47
CA LEU A 82 7.38 3.84 -7.85
C LEU A 82 7.36 3.98 -6.33
N ALA A 83 7.00 2.90 -5.65
CA ALA A 83 7.02 2.81 -4.19
C ALA A 83 7.48 1.42 -3.75
N TRP A 84 7.50 1.19 -2.43
CA TRP A 84 7.89 -0.08 -1.82
C TRP A 84 6.72 -0.64 -1.01
N MET A 85 6.57 -1.96 -1.04
CA MET A 85 5.64 -2.69 -0.19
C MET A 85 6.40 -3.80 0.54
N ASP A 86 6.06 -4.05 1.80
CA ASP A 86 6.28 -5.34 2.44
C ASP A 86 4.99 -6.18 2.33
N ASP A 87 4.95 -7.33 3.02
CA ASP A 87 3.79 -8.21 2.96
C ASP A 87 2.53 -7.57 3.56
N GLU A 88 2.68 -6.76 4.60
CA GLU A 88 1.57 -6.08 5.25
C GLU A 88 1.01 -4.95 4.39
N ALA A 89 1.87 -4.17 3.73
CA ALA A 89 1.46 -3.14 2.78
C ALA A 89 0.73 -3.76 1.57
N LEU A 90 1.21 -4.89 1.06
CA LEU A 90 0.53 -5.62 -0.01
C LEU A 90 -0.80 -6.20 0.48
N HIS A 91 -0.83 -6.84 1.64
CA HIS A 91 -2.05 -7.38 2.24
C HIS A 91 -3.12 -6.29 2.40
N ARG A 92 -2.78 -5.15 2.99
CA ARG A 92 -3.69 -3.99 3.11
C ARG A 92 -4.14 -3.48 1.75
N THR A 93 -3.25 -3.43 0.77
CA THR A 93 -3.57 -2.98 -0.59
C THR A 93 -4.62 -3.90 -1.24
N LEU A 94 -4.42 -5.22 -1.16
CA LEU A 94 -5.32 -6.21 -1.75
C LEU A 94 -6.67 -6.28 -1.03
N THR A 95 -6.69 -6.10 0.29
CA THR A 95 -7.92 -6.23 1.08
C THR A 95 -8.77 -4.96 1.13
N THR A 96 -8.13 -3.78 1.14
CA THR A 96 -8.84 -2.50 1.25
C THR A 96 -9.17 -1.88 -0.11
N GLY A 97 -8.50 -2.31 -1.18
CA GLY A 97 -8.57 -1.65 -2.49
C GLY A 97 -7.95 -0.25 -2.51
N ARG A 98 -7.21 0.15 -1.46
CA ARG A 98 -6.51 1.43 -1.35
C ARG A 98 -5.00 1.16 -1.37
N ALA A 99 -4.27 1.88 -2.23
CA ALA A 99 -2.84 1.67 -2.33
C ALA A 99 -2.11 2.09 -1.05
N THR A 100 -1.49 1.11 -0.38
CA THR A 100 -0.75 1.25 0.87
C THR A 100 0.71 0.89 0.63
N TYR A 101 1.62 1.72 1.11
CA TYR A 101 3.06 1.55 0.87
C TYR A 101 3.87 1.66 2.15
N TRP A 102 5.12 1.20 2.09
CA TRP A 102 6.12 1.31 3.14
C TRP A 102 7.12 2.45 2.88
N SER A 103 7.27 3.34 3.86
CA SER A 103 8.34 4.34 3.85
C SER A 103 9.66 3.74 4.28
N ARG A 104 10.65 3.71 3.39
CA ARG A 104 12.02 3.37 3.79
C ARG A 104 12.67 4.43 4.69
N SER A 105 12.34 5.70 4.50
CA SER A 105 12.94 6.80 5.30
C SER A 105 12.23 7.01 6.63
N ARG A 106 10.90 6.95 6.65
CA ARG A 106 10.09 7.16 7.86
C ARG A 106 9.82 5.86 8.62
N GLN A 107 10.09 4.71 8.02
CA GLN A 107 9.85 3.39 8.61
C GLN A 107 8.39 3.24 9.08
N GLU A 108 7.46 3.68 8.24
CA GLU A 108 6.02 3.68 8.53
C GLU A 108 5.20 3.35 7.28
N TYR A 109 4.01 2.80 7.50
CA TYR A 109 3.02 2.61 6.45
C TYR A 109 2.32 3.93 6.13
N TRP A 110 2.02 4.16 4.85
CA TRP A 110 1.12 5.22 4.44
C TRP A 110 0.11 4.73 3.41
N VAL A 111 -1.12 5.24 3.49
CA VAL A 111 -2.14 5.07 2.46
C VAL A 111 -2.08 6.29 1.54
N LYS A 112 -1.92 6.09 0.23
CA LYS A 112 -1.76 7.21 -0.71
C LYS A 112 -2.99 8.11 -0.71
N GLY A 113 -2.73 9.40 -0.49
CA GLY A 113 -3.76 10.42 -0.42
C GLY A 113 -4.50 10.49 0.91
N ALA A 114 -4.14 9.71 1.94
CA ALA A 114 -4.81 9.78 3.25
C ALA A 114 -4.79 11.19 3.86
N THR A 115 -3.72 11.95 3.62
CA THR A 115 -3.58 13.34 4.08
C THR A 115 -3.98 14.36 3.03
N SER A 116 -3.59 14.16 1.76
CA SER A 116 -3.82 15.15 0.69
C SER A 116 -5.15 15.03 -0.05
N GLY A 117 -5.89 13.93 0.13
CA GLY A 117 -7.05 13.57 -0.70
C GLY A 117 -6.71 12.99 -2.07
N HIS A 118 -5.42 12.96 -2.46
CA HIS A 118 -4.99 12.47 -3.77
C HIS A 118 -4.84 10.94 -3.79
N HIS A 119 -5.97 10.27 -3.84
CA HIS A 119 -6.09 8.84 -3.61
C HIS A 119 -5.72 7.96 -4.80
N GLN A 120 -5.38 6.71 -4.51
CA GLN A 120 -5.22 5.64 -5.49
C GLN A 120 -6.15 4.49 -5.13
N PHE A 121 -7.10 4.19 -6.02
CA PHE A 121 -8.03 3.08 -5.90
C PHE A 121 -7.55 1.93 -6.78
N VAL A 122 -7.20 0.81 -6.16
CA VAL A 122 -6.61 -0.33 -6.86
C VAL A 122 -7.67 -1.01 -7.72
N LYS A 123 -7.33 -1.24 -8.99
CA LYS A 123 -8.15 -1.98 -9.96
C LYS A 123 -7.60 -3.38 -10.21
N SER A 124 -6.28 -3.52 -10.26
CA SER A 124 -5.60 -4.81 -10.37
C SER A 124 -4.18 -4.74 -9.85
N VAL A 125 -3.65 -5.87 -9.43
CA VAL A 125 -2.23 -6.05 -9.07
C VAL A 125 -1.70 -7.25 -9.83
N ALA A 126 -0.59 -7.08 -10.52
CA ALA A 126 0.15 -8.16 -11.17
C ALA A 126 1.53 -8.30 -10.54
N LEU A 127 2.00 -9.53 -10.45
CA LEU A 127 3.38 -9.87 -10.07
C LEU A 127 4.17 -10.09 -11.35
N ASP A 128 5.41 -9.61 -11.40
CA ASP A 128 6.32 -9.90 -12.51
C ASP A 128 6.78 -11.38 -12.52
N CYS A 129 7.65 -11.72 -13.47
CA CYS A 129 7.96 -13.12 -13.77
C CYS A 129 8.87 -13.80 -12.74
N ASP A 130 9.75 -13.05 -12.06
CA ASP A 130 10.64 -13.58 -11.03
C ASP A 130 10.31 -13.09 -9.61
N GLY A 131 9.22 -12.33 -9.47
CA GLY A 131 8.53 -12.05 -8.23
C GLY A 131 9.06 -10.87 -7.43
N ASP A 132 9.95 -10.04 -7.99
CA ASP A 132 10.57 -8.91 -7.28
C ASP A 132 9.97 -7.53 -7.59
N ALA A 133 8.99 -7.47 -8.50
CA ALA A 133 8.18 -6.28 -8.70
C ALA A 133 6.68 -6.57 -8.88
N LEU A 134 5.89 -5.62 -8.40
CA LEU A 134 4.45 -5.55 -8.58
C LEU A 134 4.09 -4.43 -9.57
N LEU A 135 3.15 -4.70 -10.47
CA LEU A 135 2.44 -3.69 -11.25
C LEU A 135 1.06 -3.44 -10.62
N VAL A 136 0.91 -2.30 -9.95
CA VAL A 136 -0.33 -1.87 -9.30
C VAL A 136 -1.07 -0.92 -10.23
N THR A 137 -2.15 -1.39 -10.83
CA THR A 137 -3.02 -0.56 -11.68
C THR A 137 -4.08 0.13 -10.82
N VAL A 138 -4.15 1.45 -10.89
CA VAL A 138 -4.98 2.28 -10.01
C VAL A 138 -5.81 3.30 -10.79
N GLU A 139 -6.99 3.62 -10.27
CA GLU A 139 -7.68 4.86 -10.61
C GLU A 139 -7.16 5.96 -9.68
N GLN A 140 -6.52 6.97 -10.25
CA GLN A 140 -5.88 8.07 -9.55
C GLN A 140 -6.87 9.23 -9.37
N THR A 141 -6.98 9.77 -8.15
CA THR A 141 -7.70 11.02 -7.86
C THR A 141 -6.68 12.11 -7.56
N GLY A 142 -6.76 13.25 -8.25
CA GLY A 142 -5.80 14.34 -8.10
C GLY A 142 -4.37 13.92 -8.48
N ALA A 143 -3.37 14.68 -8.03
CA ALA A 143 -1.97 14.44 -8.40
C ALA A 143 -1.35 13.20 -7.69
N ALA A 144 -0.66 12.33 -8.44
CA ALA A 144 0.12 11.27 -7.80
C ALA A 144 1.35 11.84 -7.08
N CYS A 145 1.97 12.89 -7.64
CA CYS A 145 3.15 13.52 -7.06
C CYS A 145 2.80 14.57 -6.00
N HIS A 146 3.71 14.77 -5.03
CA HIS A 146 3.58 15.82 -4.02
C HIS A 146 3.86 17.23 -4.57
N THR A 147 4.45 17.33 -5.77
CA THR A 147 4.70 18.61 -6.46
C THR A 147 3.43 19.18 -7.12
N GLY A 148 2.37 18.38 -7.20
CA GLY A 148 1.15 18.72 -7.94
C GLY A 148 1.06 18.09 -9.32
N GLU A 149 2.15 17.46 -9.79
CA GLU A 149 2.17 16.77 -11.09
C GLU A 149 1.42 15.44 -11.08
N HIS A 150 0.83 15.09 -12.24
CA HIS A 150 0.06 13.85 -12.39
C HIS A 150 0.91 12.60 -12.12
N THR A 151 2.12 12.57 -12.65
CA THR A 151 3.12 11.51 -12.45
C THR A 151 4.35 12.06 -11.72
N CYS A 152 5.09 11.21 -11.02
CA CYS A 152 6.43 11.52 -10.53
C CYS A 152 7.49 11.56 -11.64
N PHE A 153 7.20 11.00 -12.82
CA PHE A 153 8.13 10.89 -13.95
C PHE A 153 7.89 12.00 -14.98
N PHE A 154 7.82 13.25 -14.52
CA PHE A 154 7.54 14.42 -15.37
C PHE A 154 8.78 15.04 -16.02
N ASP A 155 9.97 14.77 -15.47
CA ASP A 155 11.24 15.26 -15.99
C ASP A 155 11.93 14.18 -16.84
N GLU A 156 12.04 14.41 -18.15
CA GLU A 156 12.74 13.51 -19.07
C GLU A 156 14.25 13.79 -19.10
N LEU A 157 15.05 12.73 -19.18
CA LEU A 157 16.50 12.81 -19.33
C LEU A 157 16.89 12.61 -20.81
N PRO A 158 17.88 13.36 -21.33
CA PRO A 158 18.31 13.20 -22.72
C PRO A 158 18.96 11.84 -22.95
N VAL A 159 18.58 11.17 -24.04
CA VAL A 159 19.23 9.95 -24.52
C VAL A 159 20.17 10.32 -25.67
N SER A 160 21.47 10.13 -25.48
CA SER A 160 22.43 10.23 -26.59
C SER A 160 22.18 9.08 -27.57
N SER A 161 21.70 9.40 -28.76
CA SER A 161 21.73 8.44 -29.87
C SER A 161 23.18 8.32 -30.34
N SER A 162 23.67 7.08 -30.44
CA SER A 162 24.94 6.77 -31.10
C SER A 162 24.79 6.84 -32.61
#